data_AF-A0A4Z2CQZ8-F1
#
_entry.id   AF-A0A4Z2CQZ8-F1
#
_cell.length_a   1.000
_cell.length_b   1.000
_cell.length_c   1.000
_cell.angle_alpha   90.00
_cell.angle_beta   90.00
_cell.angle_gamma   90.00
#
_symmetry.space_group_name_H-M   'P 1'
#
loop_
_entity.id
_entity.type
_entity.pdbx_description
1 polymer ?
#
loop_
_entity_poly.entity_id
_entity_poly.type
_entity_poly.pdbx_seq_one_letter_code
_entity_poly.pdbx_strand_id
1 'polypeptide(L)'
;MNSLTLFVSISIEIRELEKKLRNAYVAKEQLAQIAEKRALAYDLMTEEALRAHQSASQLGDDLIITEEEELRRKQSQIKLKSELDTQIKEQAELRKKVYEEFLHDKQMVDEVVRRIKQEDEYERQKRQKRKELIRKEIDHYKKEREEHIKAEKENLRRELEAINAYTAKKDDEQQSVKATIKARQERIEKLQDELGKKLLEKEKERQELEELRQIISFEENDKKIREEQKNQWITKFTNQQKLQEDYKKQILLKEEQKQIEREEALKIRNYMLDKFKEDERLEQEELQKRHFKQMEYANEVHQLLIEKRQRIMQEYEQAKKDLDAEKHRILEEKRIVEEERQHLLRQHANNIWDHLPKGIFRSKEEYESLKHLTHEN
;
A
#
# COMPACT_ATOMS: atom_id res chain seq x y z
N MET A 1 -48.27 -166.43 -185.96
CA MET A 1 -48.90 -166.66 -187.28
C MET A 1 -48.27 -165.67 -188.23
N ASN A 2 -47.29 -166.11 -189.01
CA ASN A 2 -47.41 -166.57 -190.41
C ASN A 2 -46.80 -165.46 -191.28
N SER A 3 -45.55 -165.57 -191.73
CA SER A 3 -45.02 -166.45 -192.79
C SER A 3 -45.42 -165.99 -194.21
N LEU A 4 -44.42 -166.00 -195.11
CA LEU A 4 -44.43 -165.72 -196.56
C LEU A 4 -44.45 -164.22 -196.91
N THR A 5 -43.56 -163.63 -197.72
CA THR A 5 -42.68 -164.04 -198.83
C THR A 5 -41.67 -162.87 -199.00
N LEU A 6 -40.37 -162.98 -199.25
CA LEU A 6 -39.56 -163.82 -200.13
C LEU A 6 -40.03 -163.86 -201.59
N PHE A 7 -40.01 -162.69 -202.26
CA PHE A 7 -39.37 -162.49 -203.56
C PHE A 7 -39.44 -160.99 -203.97
N VAL A 8 -38.63 -160.62 -204.95
CA VAL A 8 -38.57 -159.32 -205.65
C VAL A 8 -37.51 -158.33 -205.14
N SER A 9 -36.30 -158.74 -205.46
CA SER A 9 -35.15 -157.92 -205.82
C SER A 9 -35.48 -156.82 -206.86
N ILE A 10 -34.84 -155.65 -206.65
CA ILE A 10 -34.43 -154.59 -207.61
C ILE A 10 -35.36 -153.35 -207.72
N SER A 11 -35.35 -152.42 -206.73
CA SER A 11 -35.46 -150.95 -206.95
C SER A 11 -35.28 -150.13 -205.64
N ILE A 12 -34.76 -148.90 -205.74
CA ILE A 12 -34.27 -147.99 -204.68
C ILE A 12 -35.38 -147.29 -203.86
N GLU A 13 -36.62 -147.28 -204.33
CA GLU A 13 -37.62 -146.29 -203.89
C GLU A 13 -38.27 -146.55 -202.52
N ILE A 14 -38.42 -147.80 -202.08
CA ILE A 14 -39.13 -148.10 -200.81
C ILE A 14 -38.27 -147.76 -199.57
N ARG A 15 -36.94 -147.78 -199.69
CA ARG A 15 -36.02 -147.52 -198.58
C ARG A 15 -35.96 -146.03 -198.19
N GLU A 16 -36.29 -145.13 -199.11
CA GLU A 16 -36.34 -143.69 -198.82
C GLU A 16 -37.59 -143.27 -198.03
N LEU A 17 -38.70 -143.98 -198.22
CA LEU A 17 -39.98 -143.62 -197.61
C LEU A 17 -40.00 -143.96 -196.11
N GLU A 18 -39.42 -145.09 -195.72
CA GLU A 18 -39.31 -145.51 -194.32
C GLU A 18 -38.41 -144.56 -193.49
N LYS A 19 -37.35 -144.03 -194.12
CA LYS A 19 -36.42 -143.09 -193.48
C LYS A 19 -37.07 -141.73 -193.20
N LYS A 20 -37.96 -141.26 -194.09
CA LYS A 20 -38.68 -139.99 -193.92
C LYS A 20 -39.73 -140.07 -192.79
N LEU A 21 -40.40 -141.21 -192.61
CA LEU A 21 -41.40 -141.37 -191.54
C LEU A 21 -40.77 -141.43 -190.14
N ARG A 22 -39.62 -142.09 -189.96
CA ARG A 22 -38.91 -142.08 -188.65
C ARG A 22 -38.49 -140.67 -188.23
N ASN A 23 -38.03 -139.84 -189.15
CA ASN A 23 -37.60 -138.48 -188.84
C ASN A 23 -38.77 -137.59 -188.38
N ALA A 24 -39.97 -137.79 -188.93
CA ALA A 24 -41.16 -137.04 -188.51
C ALA A 24 -41.60 -137.37 -187.08
N TYR A 25 -41.48 -138.62 -186.64
CA TYR A 25 -41.83 -139.02 -185.27
C TYR A 25 -40.86 -138.46 -184.22
N VAL A 26 -39.54 -138.45 -184.50
CA VAL A 26 -38.54 -137.86 -183.60
C VAL A 26 -38.75 -136.35 -183.43
N ALA A 27 -39.10 -135.65 -184.52
CA ALA A 27 -39.38 -134.22 -184.46
C ALA A 27 -40.61 -133.89 -183.58
N LYS A 28 -41.64 -134.75 -183.59
CA LYS A 28 -42.83 -134.57 -182.74
C LYS A 28 -42.51 -134.71 -181.25
N GLU A 29 -41.66 -135.68 -180.89
CA GLU A 29 -41.29 -135.95 -179.50
C GLU A 29 -40.40 -134.85 -178.92
N GLN A 30 -39.46 -134.32 -179.72
CA GLN A 30 -38.61 -133.19 -179.32
C GLN A 30 -39.43 -131.92 -179.06
N LEU A 31 -40.47 -131.66 -179.85
CA LEU A 31 -41.36 -130.51 -179.66
C LEU A 31 -42.14 -130.60 -178.34
N ALA A 32 -42.60 -131.78 -177.94
CA ALA A 32 -43.27 -131.97 -176.66
C ALA A 32 -42.33 -131.73 -175.47
N GLN A 33 -41.08 -132.21 -175.55
CA GLN A 33 -40.07 -132.00 -174.51
C GLN A 33 -39.68 -130.52 -174.32
N ILE A 34 -39.62 -129.75 -175.41
CA ILE A 34 -39.34 -128.31 -175.36
C ILE A 34 -40.50 -127.54 -174.71
N ALA A 35 -41.74 -127.96 -174.96
CA ALA A 35 -42.92 -127.34 -174.35
C ALA A 35 -42.95 -127.56 -172.82
N GLU A 36 -42.65 -128.78 -172.35
CA GLU A 36 -42.66 -129.11 -170.93
C GLU A 36 -41.56 -128.38 -170.13
N LYS A 37 -40.34 -128.28 -170.68
CA LYS A 37 -39.26 -127.49 -170.06
C LYS A 37 -39.60 -126.01 -169.96
N ARG A 38 -40.35 -125.45 -170.94
CA ARG A 38 -40.80 -124.06 -170.88
C ARG A 38 -41.84 -123.84 -169.79
N ALA A 39 -42.78 -124.78 -169.59
CA ALA A 39 -43.77 -124.67 -168.51
C ALA A 39 -43.11 -124.67 -167.12
N LEU A 40 -42.19 -125.61 -166.86
CA LEU A 40 -41.44 -125.67 -165.60
C LEU A 40 -40.62 -124.41 -165.32
N ALA A 41 -40.02 -123.79 -166.34
CA ALA A 41 -39.27 -122.55 -166.17
C ALA A 41 -40.16 -121.37 -165.77
N TYR A 42 -41.41 -121.32 -166.29
CA TYR A 42 -42.37 -120.30 -165.91
C TYR A 42 -42.81 -120.45 -164.45
N ASP A 43 -43.12 -121.67 -164.00
CA ASP A 43 -43.53 -121.92 -162.60
C ASP A 43 -42.43 -121.52 -161.61
N LEU A 44 -41.17 -121.86 -161.90
CA LEU A 44 -40.03 -121.54 -161.05
C LEU A 44 -39.79 -120.03 -160.93
N MET A 45 -39.95 -119.28 -162.03
CA MET A 45 -39.89 -117.80 -162.00
C MET A 45 -41.00 -117.20 -161.13
N THR A 46 -42.20 -117.79 -161.11
CA THR A 46 -43.31 -117.26 -160.29
C THR A 46 -43.08 -117.46 -158.80
N GLU A 47 -42.54 -118.61 -158.38
CA GLU A 47 -42.22 -118.87 -156.97
C GLU A 47 -41.06 -117.99 -156.47
N GLU A 48 -40.01 -117.80 -157.28
CA GLU A 48 -38.89 -116.91 -156.93
C GLU A 48 -39.35 -115.46 -156.79
N ALA A 49 -40.23 -114.98 -157.69
CA ALA A 49 -40.80 -113.63 -157.60
C ALA A 49 -41.63 -113.43 -156.32
N LEU A 50 -42.41 -114.44 -155.91
CA LEU A 50 -43.19 -114.40 -154.67
C LEU A 50 -42.30 -114.36 -153.42
N ARG A 51 -41.24 -115.19 -153.36
CA ARG A 51 -40.28 -115.15 -152.24
C ARG A 51 -39.54 -113.82 -152.16
N ALA A 52 -39.08 -113.29 -153.30
CA ALA A 52 -38.41 -112.00 -153.35
C ALA A 52 -39.33 -110.86 -152.85
N HIS A 53 -40.62 -110.89 -153.19
CA HIS A 53 -41.58 -109.89 -152.73
C HIS A 53 -41.82 -109.94 -151.22
N GLN A 54 -41.94 -111.15 -150.64
CA GLN A 54 -42.12 -111.30 -149.18
C GLN A 54 -40.88 -110.83 -148.40
N SER A 55 -39.67 -111.16 -148.85
CA SER A 55 -38.44 -110.68 -148.22
C SER A 55 -38.28 -109.17 -148.33
N ALA A 56 -38.63 -108.58 -149.47
CA ALA A 56 -38.60 -107.13 -149.66
C ALA A 56 -39.62 -106.40 -148.76
N SER A 57 -40.80 -106.98 -148.53
CA SER A 57 -41.80 -106.41 -147.63
C SER A 57 -41.33 -106.41 -146.17
N GLN A 58 -40.76 -107.51 -145.68
CA GLN A 58 -40.26 -107.60 -144.30
C GLN A 58 -39.07 -106.66 -144.04
N LEU A 59 -38.14 -106.55 -145.00
CA LEU A 59 -37.05 -105.56 -144.96
C LEU A 59 -37.60 -104.12 -144.95
N GLY A 60 -38.69 -103.86 -145.67
CA GLY A 60 -39.38 -102.56 -145.63
C GLY A 60 -39.97 -102.25 -144.26
N ASP A 61 -40.65 -103.20 -143.64
CA ASP A 61 -41.29 -103.02 -142.32
C ASP A 61 -40.26 -102.81 -141.20
N ASP A 62 -39.15 -103.58 -141.19
CA ASP A 62 -38.07 -103.42 -140.21
C ASP A 62 -37.33 -102.08 -140.34
N LEU A 63 -37.15 -101.57 -141.57
CA LEU A 63 -36.59 -100.24 -141.82
C LEU A 63 -37.49 -99.14 -141.28
N ILE A 64 -38.81 -99.25 -141.46
CA ILE A 64 -39.78 -98.28 -140.93
C ILE A 64 -39.75 -98.26 -139.39
N ILE A 65 -39.71 -99.43 -138.73
CA ILE A 65 -39.66 -99.50 -137.27
C ILE A 65 -38.36 -98.89 -136.72
N THR A 66 -37.22 -99.17 -137.35
CA THR A 66 -35.93 -98.60 -136.93
C THR A 66 -35.86 -97.09 -137.15
N GLU A 67 -36.41 -96.57 -138.24
CA GLU A 67 -36.55 -95.12 -138.47
C GLU A 67 -37.49 -94.48 -137.42
N GLU A 68 -38.61 -95.12 -137.08
CA GLU A 68 -39.52 -94.62 -136.03
C GLU A 68 -38.85 -94.58 -134.65
N GLU A 69 -38.08 -95.60 -134.28
CA GLU A 69 -37.33 -95.61 -133.01
C GLU A 69 -36.23 -94.53 -132.98
N GLU A 70 -35.50 -94.34 -134.08
CA GLU A 70 -34.53 -93.25 -134.23
C GLU A 70 -35.20 -91.88 -134.09
N LEU A 71 -36.35 -91.67 -134.74
CA LEU A 71 -37.13 -90.45 -134.63
C LEU A 71 -37.60 -90.22 -133.19
N ARG A 72 -38.07 -91.26 -132.47
CA ARG A 72 -38.43 -91.17 -131.05
C ARG A 72 -37.23 -90.82 -130.16
N ARG A 73 -36.06 -91.41 -130.42
CA ARG A 73 -34.81 -91.08 -129.68
C ARG A 73 -34.40 -89.63 -129.93
N LYS A 74 -34.41 -89.17 -131.18
CA LYS A 74 -34.12 -87.78 -131.56
C LYS A 74 -35.12 -86.82 -130.91
N GLN A 75 -36.41 -87.13 -130.92
CA GLN A 75 -37.44 -86.33 -130.25
C GLN A 75 -37.22 -86.27 -128.73
N SER A 76 -36.90 -87.38 -128.07
CA SER A 76 -36.59 -87.40 -126.64
C SER A 76 -35.32 -86.61 -126.30
N GLN A 77 -34.28 -86.69 -127.13
CA GLN A 77 -33.07 -85.88 -126.96
C GLN A 77 -33.34 -84.39 -127.17
N ILE A 78 -34.17 -84.02 -128.15
CA ILE A 78 -34.58 -82.64 -128.37
C ILE A 78 -35.37 -82.11 -127.17
N LYS A 79 -36.30 -82.91 -126.62
CA LYS A 79 -37.05 -82.57 -125.39
C LYS A 79 -36.12 -82.36 -124.20
N LEU A 80 -35.22 -83.31 -123.92
CA LEU A 80 -34.27 -83.19 -122.83
C LEU A 80 -33.35 -81.98 -122.99
N LYS A 81 -32.85 -81.72 -124.21
CA LYS A 81 -32.04 -80.54 -124.50
C LYS A 81 -32.85 -79.26 -124.27
N SER A 82 -34.11 -79.22 -124.72
CA SER A 82 -34.98 -78.06 -124.50
C SER A 82 -35.26 -77.82 -123.01
N GLU A 83 -35.42 -78.88 -122.22
CA GLU A 83 -35.60 -78.81 -120.77
C GLU A 83 -34.33 -78.30 -120.06
N LEU A 84 -33.15 -78.80 -120.45
CA LEU A 84 -31.87 -78.32 -119.94
C LEU A 84 -31.64 -76.85 -120.31
N ASP A 85 -31.95 -76.45 -121.54
CA ASP A 85 -31.86 -75.05 -121.99
C ASP A 85 -32.83 -74.16 -121.18
N THR A 86 -34.03 -74.64 -120.84
CA THR A 86 -34.94 -73.91 -119.94
C THR A 86 -34.38 -73.78 -118.54
N GLN A 87 -33.82 -74.85 -117.95
CA GLN A 87 -33.22 -74.79 -116.61
C GLN A 87 -32.01 -73.83 -116.56
N ILE A 88 -31.18 -73.80 -117.60
CA ILE A 88 -30.05 -72.87 -117.71
C ILE A 88 -30.56 -71.41 -117.80
N LYS A 89 -31.62 -71.17 -118.57
CA LYS A 89 -32.26 -69.84 -118.66
C LYS A 89 -32.85 -69.43 -117.32
N GLU A 90 -33.61 -70.29 -116.66
CA GLU A 90 -34.20 -70.03 -115.34
C GLU A 90 -33.11 -69.75 -114.28
N GLN A 91 -32.02 -70.52 -114.26
CA GLN A 91 -30.91 -70.24 -113.36
C GLN A 91 -30.20 -68.92 -113.69
N ALA A 92 -30.08 -68.58 -114.98
CA ALA A 92 -29.51 -67.30 -115.40
C ALA A 92 -30.41 -66.12 -114.99
N GLU A 93 -31.73 -66.27 -115.11
CA GLU A 93 -32.71 -65.28 -114.65
C GLU A 93 -32.70 -65.15 -113.13
N LEU A 94 -32.61 -66.24 -112.39
CA LEU A 94 -32.49 -66.20 -110.93
C LEU A 94 -31.21 -65.49 -110.50
N ARG A 95 -30.07 -65.78 -111.16
CA ARG A 95 -28.80 -65.06 -110.92
C ARG A 95 -28.92 -63.57 -111.21
N LYS A 96 -29.63 -63.19 -112.28
CA LYS A 96 -29.91 -61.77 -112.58
C LYS A 96 -30.74 -61.11 -111.48
N LYS A 97 -31.83 -61.75 -111.04
CA LYS A 97 -32.68 -61.25 -109.95
C LYS A 97 -31.91 -61.07 -108.65
N VAL A 98 -31.13 -62.07 -108.23
CA VAL A 98 -30.30 -62.00 -107.01
C VAL A 98 -29.25 -60.88 -107.14
N TYR A 99 -28.68 -60.68 -108.32
CA TYR A 99 -27.73 -59.59 -108.55
C TYR A 99 -28.40 -58.21 -108.52
N GLU A 100 -29.61 -58.08 -109.07
CA GLU A 100 -30.43 -56.87 -108.99
C GLU A 100 -30.81 -56.55 -107.54
N GLU A 101 -31.24 -57.55 -106.77
CA GLU A 101 -31.51 -57.43 -105.33
C GLU A 101 -30.24 -57.02 -104.55
N PHE A 102 -29.10 -57.64 -104.84
CA PHE A 102 -27.82 -57.25 -104.22
C PHE A 102 -27.42 -55.80 -104.55
N LEU A 103 -27.61 -55.36 -105.80
CA LEU A 103 -27.34 -53.98 -106.18
C LEU A 103 -28.26 -53.00 -105.46
N HIS A 104 -29.54 -53.35 -105.35
CA HIS A 104 -30.52 -52.56 -104.60
C HIS A 104 -30.15 -52.47 -103.12
N ASP A 105 -29.85 -53.61 -102.48
CA ASP A 105 -29.42 -53.66 -101.07
C ASP A 105 -28.13 -52.88 -100.84
N LYS A 106 -27.17 -52.98 -101.75
CA LYS A 106 -25.94 -52.19 -101.69
C LYS A 106 -26.23 -50.69 -101.77
N GLN A 107 -27.10 -50.25 -102.68
CA GLN A 107 -27.51 -48.85 -102.78
C GLN A 107 -28.19 -48.38 -101.50
N MET A 108 -29.09 -49.18 -100.92
CA MET A 108 -29.73 -48.88 -99.64
C MET A 108 -28.71 -48.76 -98.50
N VAL A 109 -27.76 -49.69 -98.40
CA VAL A 109 -26.70 -49.65 -97.39
C VAL A 109 -25.81 -48.42 -97.59
N ASP A 110 -25.40 -48.12 -98.81
CA ASP A 110 -24.59 -46.94 -99.14
C ASP A 110 -25.35 -45.64 -98.78
N GLU A 111 -26.66 -45.59 -99.01
CA GLU A 111 -27.50 -44.47 -98.56
C GLU A 111 -27.59 -44.35 -97.04
N VAL A 112 -27.77 -45.45 -96.32
CA VAL A 112 -27.82 -45.47 -94.85
C VAL A 112 -26.47 -45.00 -94.29
N VAL A 113 -25.35 -45.51 -94.80
CA VAL A 113 -24.00 -45.08 -94.39
C VAL A 113 -23.78 -43.60 -94.70
N ARG A 114 -24.25 -43.12 -95.85
CA ARG A 114 -24.18 -41.69 -96.20
C ARG A 114 -24.97 -40.84 -95.21
N ARG A 115 -26.20 -41.26 -94.85
CA ARG A 115 -27.03 -40.56 -93.87
C ARG A 115 -26.38 -40.52 -92.48
N ILE A 116 -25.85 -41.66 -92.00
CA ILE A 116 -25.14 -41.73 -90.72
C ILE A 116 -23.93 -40.78 -90.71
N LYS A 117 -23.10 -40.79 -91.77
CA LYS A 117 -21.95 -39.87 -91.87
C LYS A 117 -22.38 -38.40 -91.84
N GLN A 118 -23.44 -38.05 -92.55
CA GLN A 118 -23.99 -36.68 -92.55
C GLN A 118 -24.53 -36.28 -91.18
N GLU A 119 -25.24 -37.18 -90.49
CA GLU A 119 -25.75 -36.95 -89.14
C GLU A 119 -24.61 -36.79 -88.13
N ASP A 120 -23.57 -37.63 -88.20
CA ASP A 120 -22.37 -37.54 -87.37
C ASP A 120 -21.60 -36.24 -87.62
N GLU A 121 -21.51 -35.76 -88.86
CA GLU A 121 -20.92 -34.47 -89.20
C GLU A 121 -21.74 -33.31 -88.62
N TYR A 122 -23.06 -33.36 -88.76
CA TYR A 122 -23.97 -32.35 -88.23
C TYR A 122 -23.90 -32.28 -86.70
N GLU A 123 -23.94 -33.41 -86.00
CA GLU A 123 -23.82 -33.46 -84.54
C GLU A 123 -22.43 -33.01 -84.07
N ARG A 124 -21.36 -33.32 -84.80
CA ARG A 124 -20.02 -32.76 -84.52
C ARG A 124 -20.00 -31.25 -84.63
N GLN A 125 -20.55 -30.68 -85.69
CA GLN A 125 -20.63 -29.22 -85.88
C GLN A 125 -21.48 -28.56 -84.79
N LYS A 126 -22.63 -29.14 -84.44
CA LYS A 126 -23.49 -28.65 -83.36
C LYS A 126 -22.79 -28.67 -82.00
N ARG A 127 -22.05 -29.75 -81.69
CA ARG A 127 -21.21 -29.84 -80.48
C ARG A 127 -20.09 -28.80 -80.48
N GLN A 128 -19.45 -28.56 -81.63
CA GLN A 128 -18.44 -27.50 -81.76
C GLN A 128 -19.04 -26.11 -81.52
N LYS A 129 -20.15 -25.77 -82.19
CA LYS A 129 -20.86 -24.50 -81.98
C LYS A 129 -21.27 -24.30 -80.51
N ARG A 130 -21.79 -25.35 -79.84
CA ARG A 130 -22.10 -25.30 -78.40
C ARG A 130 -20.87 -25.03 -77.55
N LYS A 131 -19.76 -25.72 -77.81
CA LYS A 131 -18.49 -25.49 -77.10
C LYS A 131 -17.97 -24.07 -77.32
N GLU A 132 -18.10 -23.53 -78.53
CA GLU A 132 -17.71 -22.16 -78.86
C GLU A 132 -18.58 -21.13 -78.15
N LEU A 133 -19.90 -21.32 -78.09
CA LEU A 133 -20.81 -20.46 -77.35
C LEU A 133 -20.48 -20.46 -75.85
N ILE A 134 -20.36 -21.64 -75.26
CA ILE A 134 -19.98 -21.78 -73.84
C ILE A 134 -18.61 -21.14 -73.58
N ARG A 135 -17.64 -21.30 -74.48
CA ARG A 135 -16.33 -20.66 -74.34
C ARG A 135 -16.46 -19.14 -74.36
N LYS A 136 -17.24 -18.56 -75.28
CA LYS A 136 -17.47 -17.11 -75.34
C LYS A 136 -18.16 -16.59 -74.07
N GLU A 137 -19.14 -17.31 -73.55
CA GLU A 137 -19.81 -16.98 -72.28
C GLU A 137 -18.81 -17.01 -71.11
N ILE A 138 -18.00 -18.07 -71.01
CA ILE A 138 -16.95 -18.17 -69.98
C ILE A 138 -15.97 -17.00 -70.08
N ASP A 139 -15.54 -16.65 -71.29
CA ASP A 139 -14.60 -15.55 -71.51
C ASP A 139 -15.23 -14.20 -71.16
N HIS A 140 -16.52 -14.01 -71.44
CA HIS A 140 -17.27 -12.82 -71.03
C HIS A 140 -17.32 -12.71 -69.50
N TYR A 141 -17.75 -13.77 -68.81
CA TYR A 141 -17.81 -13.80 -67.35
C TYR A 141 -16.44 -13.58 -66.70
N LYS A 142 -15.37 -14.12 -67.29
CA LYS A 142 -14.00 -13.86 -66.79
C LYS A 142 -13.63 -12.39 -66.91
N LYS A 143 -13.92 -11.75 -68.05
CA LYS A 143 -13.65 -10.31 -68.25
C LYS A 143 -14.46 -9.45 -67.28
N GLU A 144 -15.76 -9.69 -67.16
CA GLU A 144 -16.62 -8.97 -66.21
C GLU A 144 -16.12 -9.12 -64.77
N ARG A 145 -15.72 -10.34 -64.39
CA ARG A 145 -15.16 -10.60 -63.06
C ARG A 145 -13.84 -9.87 -62.83
N GLU A 146 -12.96 -9.83 -63.82
CA GLU A 146 -11.70 -9.07 -63.74
C GLU A 146 -11.95 -7.56 -63.62
N GLU A 147 -12.91 -7.03 -64.38
CA GLU A 147 -13.32 -5.62 -64.30
C GLU A 147 -13.93 -5.30 -62.93
N HIS A 148 -14.80 -6.17 -62.40
CA HIS A 148 -15.36 -6.02 -61.06
C HIS A 148 -14.28 -6.03 -59.99
N ILE A 149 -13.34 -6.96 -60.04
CA ILE A 149 -12.22 -7.03 -59.09
C ILE A 149 -11.33 -5.78 -59.19
N LYS A 150 -11.10 -5.27 -60.41
CA LYS A 150 -10.33 -4.03 -60.60
C LYS A 150 -11.07 -2.83 -60.01
N ALA A 151 -12.37 -2.70 -60.28
CA ALA A 151 -13.21 -1.63 -59.74
C ALA A 151 -13.28 -1.67 -58.21
N GLU A 152 -13.45 -2.86 -57.61
CA GLU A 152 -13.42 -3.03 -56.15
C GLU A 152 -12.06 -2.64 -55.55
N LYS A 153 -10.95 -3.06 -56.17
CA LYS A 153 -9.61 -2.67 -55.72
C LYS A 153 -9.39 -1.16 -55.80
N GLU A 154 -9.91 -0.51 -56.84
CA GLU A 154 -9.80 0.94 -56.99
C GLU A 154 -10.67 1.68 -55.96
N ASN A 155 -11.89 1.21 -55.71
CA ASN A 155 -12.75 1.75 -54.66
C ASN A 155 -12.10 1.59 -53.27
N LEU A 156 -11.57 0.40 -52.95
CA LEU A 156 -10.85 0.16 -51.71
C LEU A 156 -9.65 1.09 -51.56
N ARG A 157 -8.88 1.33 -52.65
CA ARG A 157 -7.75 2.26 -52.63
C ARG A 157 -8.21 3.68 -52.30
N ARG A 158 -9.28 4.17 -52.93
CA ARG A 158 -9.84 5.50 -52.65
C ARG A 158 -10.35 5.61 -51.22
N GLU A 159 -11.00 4.56 -50.69
CA GLU A 159 -11.44 4.53 -49.30
C GLU A 159 -10.25 4.54 -48.32
N LEU A 160 -9.21 3.76 -48.60
CA LEU A 160 -7.98 3.76 -47.79
C LEU A 160 -7.27 5.11 -47.84
N GLU A 161 -7.20 5.75 -49.00
CA GLU A 161 -6.66 7.11 -49.14
C GLU A 161 -7.49 8.13 -48.33
N ALA A 162 -8.82 8.03 -48.38
CA ALA A 162 -9.71 8.87 -47.59
C ALA A 162 -9.55 8.65 -46.08
N ILE A 163 -9.42 7.39 -45.64
CA ILE A 163 -9.15 7.04 -44.24
C ILE A 163 -7.81 7.62 -43.81
N ASN A 164 -6.75 7.43 -44.59
CA ASN A 164 -5.41 7.95 -44.27
C ASN A 164 -5.38 9.48 -44.22
N ALA A 165 -6.09 10.16 -45.13
CA ALA A 165 -6.21 11.61 -45.10
C ALA A 165 -6.97 12.11 -43.85
N TYR A 166 -8.01 11.37 -43.42
CA TYR A 166 -8.74 11.67 -42.19
C TYR A 166 -7.90 11.43 -40.94
N THR A 167 -7.16 10.32 -40.87
CA THR A 167 -6.27 10.03 -39.73
C THR A 167 -5.16 11.06 -39.62
N ALA A 168 -4.53 11.45 -40.73
CA ALA A 168 -3.51 12.50 -40.73
C ALA A 168 -4.05 13.83 -40.19
N LYS A 169 -5.24 14.27 -40.63
CA LYS A 169 -5.90 15.47 -40.08
C LYS A 169 -6.17 15.36 -38.59
N LYS A 170 -6.62 14.19 -38.12
CA LYS A 170 -6.89 13.96 -36.71
C LYS A 170 -5.61 13.94 -35.87
N ASP A 171 -4.53 13.39 -36.40
CA ASP A 171 -3.22 13.41 -35.75
C ASP A 171 -2.68 14.83 -35.66
N ASP A 172 -2.81 15.64 -36.72
CA ASP A 172 -2.43 17.06 -36.71
C ASP A 172 -3.24 17.87 -35.68
N GLU A 173 -4.56 17.67 -35.63
CA GLU A 173 -5.43 18.27 -34.61
C GLU A 173 -4.96 17.88 -33.20
N GLN A 174 -4.70 16.59 -32.95
CA GLN A 174 -4.22 16.12 -31.64
C GLN A 174 -2.84 16.69 -31.30
N GLN A 175 -1.92 16.78 -32.26
CA GLN A 175 -0.61 17.37 -32.06
C GLN A 175 -0.71 18.85 -31.74
N SER A 176 -1.59 19.59 -32.42
CA SER A 176 -1.86 21.00 -32.12
C SER A 176 -2.39 21.18 -30.69
N VAL A 177 -3.36 20.36 -30.28
CA VAL A 177 -3.89 20.37 -28.90
C VAL A 177 -2.79 20.05 -27.90
N LYS A 178 -1.99 18.99 -28.12
CA LYS A 178 -0.85 18.65 -27.26
C LYS A 178 0.17 19.79 -27.18
N ALA A 179 0.46 20.48 -28.28
CA ALA A 179 1.35 21.63 -28.30
C ALA A 179 0.79 22.80 -27.48
N THR A 180 -0.52 23.09 -27.59
CA THR A 180 -1.14 24.14 -26.75
C THR A 180 -1.10 23.80 -25.25
N ILE A 181 -1.30 22.53 -24.90
CA ILE A 181 -1.23 22.06 -23.51
C ILE A 181 0.20 22.20 -22.97
N LYS A 182 1.20 21.76 -23.74
CA LYS A 182 2.62 21.93 -23.37
C LYS A 182 3.00 23.39 -23.21
N ALA A 183 2.62 24.26 -24.16
CA ALA A 183 2.88 25.70 -24.04
C ALA A 183 2.21 26.33 -22.81
N ARG A 184 1.02 25.84 -22.43
CA ARG A 184 0.36 26.26 -21.18
C ARG A 184 1.10 25.77 -19.95
N GLN A 185 1.58 24.52 -19.95
CA GLN A 185 2.38 23.97 -18.84
C GLN A 185 3.68 24.75 -18.66
N GLU A 186 4.42 25.03 -19.73
CA GLU A 186 5.65 25.83 -19.68
C GLU A 186 5.40 27.25 -19.12
N ARG A 187 4.25 27.87 -19.44
CA ARG A 187 3.86 29.17 -18.85
C ARG A 187 3.58 29.04 -17.35
N ILE A 188 2.94 27.96 -16.92
CA ILE A 188 2.66 27.69 -15.51
C ILE A 188 3.97 27.45 -14.74
N GLU A 189 4.89 26.66 -15.29
CA GLU A 189 6.21 26.39 -14.70
C GLU A 189 7.01 27.69 -14.54
N LYS A 190 7.08 28.54 -15.57
CA LYS A 190 7.73 29.86 -15.46
C LYS A 190 7.10 30.73 -14.36
N LEU A 191 5.78 30.74 -14.26
CA LEU A 191 5.08 31.48 -13.21
C LEU A 191 5.37 30.89 -11.81
N GLN A 192 5.43 29.57 -11.69
CA GLN A 192 5.80 28.89 -10.44
C GLN A 192 7.24 29.21 -10.04
N ASP A 193 8.19 29.24 -10.98
CA ASP A 193 9.57 29.62 -10.72
C ASP A 193 9.69 31.07 -10.27
N GLU A 194 8.96 32.00 -10.91
CA GLU A 194 8.91 33.41 -10.50
C GLU A 194 8.29 33.58 -9.10
N LEU A 195 7.20 32.87 -8.81
CA LEU A 195 6.58 32.86 -7.49
C LEU A 195 7.50 32.25 -6.43
N GLY A 196 8.20 31.17 -6.77
CA GLY A 196 9.19 30.52 -5.90
C GLY A 196 10.33 31.47 -5.53
N LYS A 197 10.88 32.21 -6.51
CA LYS A 197 11.89 33.24 -6.26
C LYS A 197 11.40 34.34 -5.33
N LYS A 198 10.19 34.87 -5.57
CA LYS A 198 9.58 35.91 -4.71
C LYS A 198 9.31 35.41 -3.29
N LEU A 199 8.90 34.16 -3.12
CA LEU A 199 8.73 33.56 -1.79
C LEU A 199 10.06 33.46 -1.05
N LEU A 200 11.11 33.02 -1.75
CA LEU A 200 12.44 32.85 -1.18
C LEU A 200 13.08 34.20 -0.81
N GLU A 201 12.87 35.25 -1.62
CA GLU A 201 13.23 36.63 -1.28
C GLU A 201 12.50 37.11 -0.02
N LYS A 202 11.18 36.93 0.05
CA LYS A 202 10.42 37.29 1.25
C LYS A 202 10.85 36.51 2.49
N GLU A 203 11.21 35.25 2.34
CA GLU A 203 11.69 34.45 3.46
C GLU A 203 13.05 34.93 3.96
N LYS A 204 13.96 35.32 3.05
CA LYS A 204 15.21 36.00 3.41
C LYS A 204 14.96 37.32 4.13
N GLU A 205 14.08 38.18 3.61
CA GLU A 205 13.71 39.43 4.28
C GLU A 205 13.16 39.19 5.70
N ARG A 206 12.35 38.14 5.88
CA ARG A 206 11.84 37.75 7.21
C ARG A 206 12.95 37.26 8.14
N GLN A 207 13.90 36.48 7.64
CA GLN A 207 15.05 36.01 8.42
C GLN A 207 15.93 37.19 8.85
N GLU A 208 16.26 38.11 7.92
CA GLU A 208 17.03 39.32 8.22
C GLU A 208 16.33 40.19 9.28
N LEU A 209 15.00 40.36 9.19
CA LEU A 209 14.21 41.06 10.20
C LEU A 209 14.24 40.38 11.57
N GLU A 210 14.20 39.06 11.62
CA GLU A 210 14.25 38.29 12.87
C GLU A 210 15.64 38.36 13.51
N GLU A 211 16.71 38.29 12.72
CA GLU A 211 18.08 38.51 13.18
C GLU A 211 18.24 39.92 13.78
N LEU A 212 17.73 40.95 13.11
CA LEU A 212 17.73 42.31 13.65
C LEU A 212 16.94 42.43 14.96
N ARG A 213 15.79 41.77 15.08
CA ARG A 213 15.02 41.72 16.33
C ARG A 213 15.80 41.06 17.46
N GLN A 214 16.49 39.95 17.17
CA GLN A 214 17.32 39.26 18.15
C GLN A 214 18.47 40.16 18.62
N ILE A 215 19.17 40.83 17.71
CA ILE A 215 20.25 41.77 18.04
C ILE A 215 19.73 42.87 18.97
N ILE A 216 18.59 43.51 18.63
CA ILE A 216 17.99 44.56 19.47
C ILE A 216 17.64 44.01 20.87
N SER A 217 17.03 42.82 20.94
CA SER A 217 16.68 42.19 22.21
C SER A 217 17.93 41.91 23.07
N PHE A 218 19.04 41.48 22.46
CA PHE A 218 20.30 41.28 23.17
C PHE A 218 20.88 42.60 23.67
N GLU A 219 20.92 43.64 22.82
CA GLU A 219 21.40 44.96 23.22
C GLU A 219 20.58 45.59 24.35
N GLU A 220 19.25 45.41 24.34
CA GLU A 220 18.37 45.87 25.42
C GLU A 220 18.65 45.14 26.73
N ASN A 221 18.86 43.82 26.68
CA ASN A 221 19.25 43.06 27.86
C ASN A 221 20.62 43.50 28.39
N ASP A 222 21.60 43.72 27.51
CA ASP A 222 22.92 44.23 27.90
C ASP A 222 22.84 45.64 28.50
N LYS A 223 21.95 46.50 28.01
CA LYS A 223 21.67 47.81 28.62
C LYS A 223 21.09 47.63 30.03
N LYS A 224 20.09 46.76 30.21
CA LYS A 224 19.50 46.46 31.53
C LYS A 224 20.54 45.95 32.52
N ILE A 225 21.39 45.00 32.10
CA ILE A 225 22.48 44.47 32.95
C ILE A 225 23.45 45.59 33.36
N ARG A 226 23.83 46.48 32.42
CA ARG A 226 24.69 47.64 32.74
C ARG A 226 24.03 48.60 33.71
N GLU A 227 22.74 48.88 33.56
CA GLU A 227 21.97 49.72 34.48
C GLU A 227 21.84 49.09 35.86
N GLU A 228 21.57 47.79 35.96
CA GLU A 228 21.54 47.05 37.22
C GLU A 228 22.90 47.09 37.91
N GLN A 229 24.00 46.86 37.19
CA GLN A 229 25.35 46.97 37.73
C GLN A 229 25.62 48.40 38.24
N LYS A 230 25.25 49.43 37.48
CA LYS A 230 25.39 50.83 37.90
C LYS A 230 24.56 51.12 39.16
N ASN A 231 23.33 50.64 39.23
CA ASN A 231 22.45 50.81 40.39
C ASN A 231 22.97 50.07 41.63
N GLN A 232 23.53 48.87 41.46
CA GLN A 232 24.21 48.16 42.53
C GLN A 232 25.42 48.94 43.05
N TRP A 233 26.22 49.54 42.15
CA TRP A 233 27.33 50.40 42.52
C TRP A 233 26.88 51.66 43.28
N ILE A 234 25.86 52.35 42.78
CA ILE A 234 25.27 53.52 43.46
C ILE A 234 24.76 53.12 44.84
N THR A 235 24.07 51.99 44.97
CA THR A 235 23.52 51.51 46.25
C THR A 235 24.64 51.18 47.24
N LYS A 236 25.69 50.47 46.80
CA LYS A 236 26.87 50.17 47.62
C LYS A 236 27.55 51.45 48.10
N PHE A 237 27.77 52.42 47.21
CA PHE A 237 28.39 53.70 47.54
C PHE A 237 27.54 54.49 48.53
N THR A 238 26.23 54.59 48.29
CA THR A 238 25.29 55.27 49.18
C THR A 238 25.28 54.62 50.57
N ASN A 239 25.27 53.29 50.65
CA ASN A 239 25.32 52.58 51.93
C ASN A 239 26.65 52.80 52.67
N GLN A 240 27.78 52.83 51.96
CA GLN A 240 29.08 53.16 52.55
C GLN A 240 29.11 54.59 53.10
N GLN A 241 28.57 55.56 52.36
CA GLN A 241 28.46 56.95 52.83
C GLN A 241 27.58 57.05 54.08
N LYS A 242 26.39 56.42 54.07
CA LYS A 242 25.51 56.36 55.24
C LYS A 242 26.21 55.75 56.46
N LEU A 243 26.93 54.63 56.28
CA LEU A 243 27.69 54.00 57.35
C LEU A 243 28.77 54.93 57.93
N GLN A 244 29.48 55.68 57.07
CA GLN A 244 30.47 56.67 57.51
C GLN A 244 29.82 57.83 58.28
N GLU A 245 28.68 58.32 57.81
CA GLU A 245 27.91 59.37 58.50
C GLU A 245 27.40 58.90 59.86
N ASP A 246 26.85 57.69 59.93
CA ASP A 246 26.35 57.10 61.18
C ASP A 246 27.49 56.84 62.17
N TYR A 247 28.64 56.38 61.70
CA TYR A 247 29.84 56.24 62.53
C TYR A 247 30.31 57.59 63.10
N LYS A 248 30.33 58.64 62.28
CA LYS A 248 30.65 60.00 62.73
C LYS A 248 29.66 60.48 63.80
N LYS A 249 28.36 60.29 63.58
CA LYS A 249 27.31 60.62 64.56
C LYS A 249 27.49 59.85 65.86
N GLN A 250 27.82 58.56 65.79
CA GLN A 250 28.05 57.73 66.97
C GLN A 250 29.25 58.22 67.79
N ILE A 251 30.34 58.63 67.13
CA ILE A 251 31.50 59.22 67.82
C ILE A 251 31.09 60.51 68.54
N LEU A 252 30.39 61.42 67.85
CA LEU A 252 29.95 62.68 68.43
C LEU A 252 29.04 62.45 69.65
N LEU A 253 28.04 61.56 69.54
CA LEU A 253 27.16 61.21 70.65
C LEU A 253 27.92 60.61 71.83
N LYS A 254 28.92 59.76 71.57
CA LYS A 254 29.76 59.17 72.62
C LYS A 254 30.62 60.23 73.32
N GLU A 255 31.10 61.21 72.57
CA GLU A 255 31.88 62.31 73.11
C GLU A 255 31.02 63.27 73.94
N GLU A 256 29.80 63.58 73.49
CA GLU A 256 28.79 64.31 74.26
C GLU A 256 28.43 63.57 75.54
N GLN A 257 28.15 62.26 75.48
CA GLN A 257 27.91 61.43 76.67
C GLN A 257 29.08 61.50 77.66
N LYS A 258 30.32 61.40 77.18
CA LYS A 258 31.51 61.52 78.02
C LYS A 258 31.68 62.94 78.62
N GLN A 259 31.17 63.99 77.97
CA GLN A 259 31.15 65.33 78.55
C GLN A 259 30.08 65.41 79.66
N ILE A 260 28.88 64.92 79.40
CA ILE A 260 27.79 64.88 80.38
C ILE A 260 28.22 64.08 81.62
N GLU A 261 28.79 62.88 81.44
CA GLU A 261 29.31 62.05 82.54
C GLU A 261 30.40 62.79 83.35
N ARG A 262 31.28 63.56 82.69
CA ARG A 262 32.28 64.38 83.37
C ARG A 262 31.66 65.51 84.17
N GLU A 263 30.68 66.20 83.61
CA GLU A 263 29.95 67.26 84.31
C GLU A 263 29.14 66.71 85.50
N GLU A 264 28.49 65.56 85.35
CA GLU A 264 27.80 64.86 86.43
C GLU A 264 28.77 64.41 87.52
N ALA A 265 29.92 63.82 87.15
CA ALA A 265 30.95 63.45 88.12
C ALA A 265 31.49 64.67 88.88
N LEU A 266 31.66 65.83 88.22
CA LEU A 266 32.04 67.08 88.88
C LEU A 266 30.93 67.59 89.82
N LYS A 267 29.66 67.51 89.42
CA LYS A 267 28.52 67.87 90.28
C LYS A 267 28.44 66.98 91.51
N ILE A 268 28.59 65.65 91.34
CA ILE A 268 28.61 64.68 92.45
C ILE A 268 29.80 64.97 93.37
N ARG A 269 31.00 65.20 92.82
CA ARG A 269 32.19 65.54 93.60
C ARG A 269 31.98 66.82 94.42
N ASN A 270 31.42 67.88 93.81
CA ASN A 270 31.16 69.13 94.51
C ASN A 270 30.10 68.96 95.60
N TYR A 271 29.01 68.24 95.31
CA TYR A 271 28.00 67.90 96.30
C TYR A 271 28.59 67.13 97.49
N MET A 272 29.45 66.13 97.23
CA MET A 272 30.13 65.38 98.29
C MET A 272 31.07 66.27 99.11
N LEU A 273 31.81 67.19 98.47
CA LEU A 273 32.66 68.15 99.17
C LEU A 273 31.84 69.11 100.05
N ASP A 274 30.70 69.61 99.56
CA ASP A 274 29.82 70.49 100.32
C ASP A 274 29.14 69.74 101.47
N LYS A 275 28.76 68.47 101.26
CA LYS A 275 28.30 67.58 102.32
C LYS A 275 29.37 67.38 103.40
N PHE A 276 30.60 67.08 103.02
CA PHE A 276 31.69 66.93 104.00
C PHE A 276 31.96 68.22 104.77
N LYS A 277 31.91 69.39 104.13
CA LYS A 277 32.02 70.68 104.83
C LYS A 277 30.89 70.91 105.81
N GLU A 278 29.66 70.57 105.44
CA GLU A 278 28.50 70.71 106.32
C GLU A 278 28.57 69.73 107.50
N ASP A 279 29.01 68.49 107.25
CA ASP A 279 29.24 67.50 108.31
C ASP A 279 30.38 67.95 109.25
N GLU A 280 31.49 68.49 108.73
CA GLU A 280 32.57 69.08 109.55
C GLU A 280 32.05 70.28 110.39
N ARG A 281 31.19 71.13 109.80
CA ARG A 281 30.56 72.27 110.51
C ARG A 281 29.67 71.78 111.64
N LEU A 282 28.82 70.78 111.39
CA LEU A 282 27.95 70.17 112.40
C LEU A 282 28.75 69.47 113.50
N GLU A 283 29.82 68.78 113.15
CA GLU A 283 30.71 68.13 114.12
C GLU A 283 31.40 69.17 115.02
N GLN A 284 31.87 70.28 114.44
CA GLN A 284 32.40 71.42 115.21
C GLN A 284 31.34 72.04 116.14
N GLU A 285 30.11 72.23 115.66
CA GLU A 285 29.00 72.72 116.49
C GLU A 285 28.64 71.73 117.62
N GLU A 286 28.64 70.41 117.36
CA GLU A 286 28.42 69.40 118.39
C GLU A 286 29.56 69.34 119.41
N LEU A 287 30.81 69.49 118.97
CA LEU A 287 31.97 69.61 119.86
C LEU A 287 31.84 70.84 120.76
N GLN A 288 31.47 71.99 120.20
CA GLN A 288 31.20 73.22 120.97
C GLN A 288 30.03 73.03 121.94
N LYS A 289 28.92 72.42 121.52
CA LYS A 289 27.78 72.11 122.40
C LYS A 289 28.17 71.14 123.53
N ARG A 290 28.99 70.12 123.25
CA ARG A 290 29.53 69.18 124.26
C ARG A 290 30.42 69.92 125.25
N HIS A 291 31.32 70.79 124.78
CA HIS A 291 32.18 71.60 125.64
C HIS A 291 31.36 72.57 126.52
N PHE A 292 30.36 73.24 125.94
CA PHE A 292 29.49 74.16 126.69
C PHE A 292 28.69 73.43 127.77
N LYS A 293 28.07 72.29 127.44
CA LYS A 293 27.37 71.44 128.44
C LYS A 293 28.30 70.93 129.55
N GLN A 294 29.54 70.57 129.22
CA GLN A 294 30.54 70.19 130.23
C GLN A 294 30.90 71.37 131.14
N MET A 295 31.05 72.58 130.59
CA MET A 295 31.28 73.79 131.39
C MET A 295 30.07 74.15 132.26
N GLU A 296 28.84 74.05 131.74
CA GLU A 296 27.61 74.24 132.54
C GLU A 296 27.57 73.24 133.69
N TYR A 297 27.76 71.95 133.42
CA TYR A 297 27.82 70.92 134.45
C TYR A 297 28.94 71.17 135.47
N ALA A 298 30.14 71.57 135.02
CA ALA A 298 31.25 71.93 135.91
C ALA A 298 30.91 73.14 136.80
N ASN A 299 30.25 74.16 136.25
CA ASN A 299 29.77 75.32 137.00
C ASN A 299 28.67 74.94 138.00
N GLU A 300 27.69 74.12 137.62
CA GLU A 300 26.65 73.61 138.52
C GLU A 300 27.25 72.80 139.68
N VAL A 301 28.19 71.89 139.39
CA VAL A 301 28.92 71.13 140.42
C VAL A 301 29.72 72.08 141.32
N HIS A 302 30.35 73.12 140.76
CA HIS A 302 31.10 74.10 141.54
C HIS A 302 30.18 74.91 142.48
N GLN A 303 29.01 75.33 142.01
CA GLN A 303 28.00 76.01 142.83
C GLN A 303 27.50 75.11 143.97
N LEU A 304 27.18 73.84 143.67
CA LEU A 304 26.82 72.86 144.71
C LEU A 304 27.93 72.66 145.75
N LEU A 305 29.20 72.73 145.35
CA LEU A 305 30.34 72.67 146.27
C LEU A 305 30.42 73.91 147.17
N ILE A 306 30.18 75.10 146.61
CA ILE A 306 30.15 76.37 147.35
C ILE A 306 29.00 76.36 148.37
N GLU A 307 27.80 75.96 147.95
CA GLU A 307 26.64 75.83 148.84
C GLU A 307 26.87 74.81 149.95
N LYS A 308 27.51 73.67 149.66
CA LYS A 308 27.90 72.68 150.67
C LYS A 308 28.89 73.26 151.67
N ARG A 309 29.87 74.03 151.20
CA ARG A 309 30.88 74.68 152.06
C ARG A 309 30.25 75.76 152.95
N GLN A 310 29.29 76.52 152.41
CA GLN A 310 28.50 77.49 153.19
C GLN A 310 27.64 76.81 154.25
N ARG A 311 26.95 75.70 153.93
CA ARG A 311 26.21 74.89 154.90
C ARG A 311 27.10 74.38 156.03
N ILE A 312 28.26 73.81 155.70
CA ILE A 312 29.23 73.33 156.70
C ILE A 312 29.74 74.48 157.59
N MET A 313 30.01 75.66 157.04
CA MET A 313 30.42 76.82 157.85
C MET A 313 29.30 77.32 158.76
N GLN A 314 28.05 77.36 158.29
CA GLN A 314 26.89 77.73 159.10
C GLN A 314 26.65 76.74 160.24
N GLU A 315 26.74 75.44 159.97
CA GLU A 315 26.64 74.37 160.99
C GLU A 315 27.76 74.50 162.03
N TYR A 316 28.99 74.81 161.61
CA TYR A 316 30.12 75.03 162.51
C TYR A 316 29.95 76.30 163.38
N GLU A 317 29.47 77.40 162.81
CA GLU A 317 29.18 78.63 163.57
C GLU A 317 28.04 78.44 164.58
N GLN A 318 27.00 77.68 164.23
CA GLN A 318 25.91 77.32 165.15
C GLN A 318 26.42 76.44 166.29
N ALA A 319 27.16 75.37 165.98
CA ALA A 319 27.74 74.49 167.00
C ALA A 319 28.70 75.23 167.96
N LYS A 320 29.46 76.20 167.45
CA LYS A 320 30.33 77.05 168.29
C LYS A 320 29.52 77.96 169.22
N LYS A 321 28.45 78.60 168.73
CA LYS A 321 27.57 79.44 169.54
C LYS A 321 26.89 78.63 170.65
N ASP A 322 26.43 77.42 170.37
CA ASP A 322 25.80 76.55 171.36
C ASP A 322 26.80 76.13 172.45
N LEU A 323 28.04 75.78 172.07
CA LEU A 323 29.11 75.44 173.03
C LEU A 323 29.46 76.61 173.94
N ASP A 324 29.55 77.83 173.39
CA ASP A 324 29.88 79.03 174.17
C ASP A 324 28.71 79.41 175.10
N ALA A 325 27.46 79.28 174.66
CA ALA A 325 26.27 79.49 175.50
C ALA A 325 26.20 78.51 176.69
N GLU A 326 26.54 77.23 176.46
CA GLU A 326 26.57 76.21 177.51
C GLU A 326 27.67 76.49 178.54
N LYS A 327 28.85 76.94 178.09
CA LYS A 327 29.94 77.36 178.99
C LYS A 327 29.55 78.56 179.85
N HIS A 328 28.84 79.55 179.28
CA HIS A 328 28.36 80.70 180.04
C HIS A 328 27.35 80.29 181.13
N ARG A 329 26.41 79.39 180.82
CA ARG A 329 25.45 78.85 181.81
C ARG A 329 26.14 78.16 182.99
N ILE A 330 27.13 77.30 182.72
CA ILE A 330 27.87 76.57 183.75
C ILE A 330 28.68 77.52 184.65
N LEU A 331 29.18 78.64 184.09
CA LEU A 331 29.93 79.63 184.86
C LEU A 331 29.02 80.44 185.78
N GLU A 332 27.82 80.82 185.31
CA GLU A 332 26.81 81.56 186.09
C GLU A 332 26.31 80.73 187.28
N GLU A 333 26.01 79.43 187.09
CA GLU A 333 25.58 78.52 188.17
C GLU A 333 26.64 78.39 189.27
N LYS A 334 27.93 78.29 188.91
CA LYS A 334 29.02 78.20 189.89
C LYS A 334 29.16 79.48 190.72
N ARG A 335 28.86 80.65 190.14
CA ARG A 335 28.91 81.93 190.87
C ARG A 335 27.80 82.04 191.90
N ILE A 336 26.58 81.63 191.53
CA ILE A 336 25.40 81.67 192.41
C ILE A 336 25.57 80.74 193.62
N VAL A 337 26.11 79.53 193.41
CA VAL A 337 26.37 78.56 194.50
C VAL A 337 27.41 79.06 195.49
N GLU A 338 28.44 79.76 195.02
CA GLU A 338 29.49 80.29 195.90
C GLU A 338 29.02 81.52 196.70
N GLU A 339 28.15 82.35 196.12
CA GLU A 339 27.51 83.49 196.80
C GLU A 339 26.56 83.03 197.93
N GLU A 340 25.72 82.02 197.69
CA GLU A 340 24.86 81.38 198.71
C GLU A 340 25.68 80.75 199.84
N ARG A 341 26.78 80.08 199.49
CA ARG A 341 27.69 79.46 200.46
C ARG A 341 28.29 80.50 201.42
N GLN A 342 28.72 81.66 200.92
CA GLN A 342 29.27 82.72 201.77
C GLN A 342 28.20 83.41 202.62
N HIS A 343 26.95 83.49 202.16
CA HIS A 343 25.84 84.04 202.92
C HIS A 343 25.50 83.16 204.15
N LEU A 344 25.42 81.85 203.96
CA LEU A 344 25.20 80.85 205.02
C LEU A 344 26.32 80.86 206.09
N LEU A 345 27.57 81.06 205.69
CA LEU A 345 28.70 81.10 206.61
C LEU A 345 28.71 82.35 207.50
N ARG A 346 28.23 83.51 207.02
CA ARG A 346 28.21 84.75 207.81
C ARG A 346 27.07 84.82 208.83
N GLN A 347 25.88 84.30 208.51
CA GLN A 347 24.72 84.37 209.41
C GLN A 347 24.83 83.46 210.64
N HIS A 348 25.45 82.29 210.48
CA HIS A 348 25.52 81.28 211.54
C HIS A 348 26.83 81.31 212.35
N ALA A 349 27.86 82.02 211.88
CA ALA A 349 29.15 82.10 212.56
C ALA A 349 29.07 82.75 213.95
N ASN A 350 28.25 83.80 214.14
CA ASN A 350 28.18 84.51 215.43
C ASN A 350 27.45 83.73 216.54
N ASN A 351 26.55 82.79 216.22
CA ASN A 351 25.72 82.12 217.22
C ASN A 351 26.18 80.71 217.63
N ILE A 352 27.19 80.12 216.96
CA ILE A 352 27.53 78.68 217.10
C ILE A 352 29.04 78.42 217.23
N TRP A 353 29.85 79.44 217.56
CA TRP A 353 31.32 79.33 217.56
C TRP A 353 31.85 78.20 218.46
N ASP A 354 31.13 77.84 219.53
CA ASP A 354 31.54 76.80 220.48
C ASP A 354 31.17 75.35 220.06
N HIS A 355 30.45 75.12 218.95
CA HIS A 355 29.99 73.77 218.51
C HIS A 355 30.23 73.44 217.02
N LEU A 356 31.19 74.09 216.35
CA LEU A 356 31.46 73.85 214.92
C LEU A 356 32.26 72.55 214.64
N PRO A 357 31.81 71.66 213.73
CA PRO A 357 32.60 70.50 213.30
C PRO A 357 33.83 70.90 212.46
N LYS A 358 34.94 70.17 212.62
CA LYS A 358 36.18 70.41 211.85
C LYS A 358 35.96 70.17 210.35
N GLY A 359 36.25 71.17 209.50
CA GLY A 359 36.31 71.02 208.04
C GLY A 359 35.45 71.96 207.19
N ILE A 360 34.85 72.99 207.78
CA ILE A 360 33.86 73.86 207.11
C ILE A 360 34.52 74.96 206.24
N PHE A 361 35.77 75.31 206.53
CA PHE A 361 36.53 76.33 205.80
C PHE A 361 37.39 75.69 204.72
N ARG A 362 37.27 76.14 203.47
CA ARG A 362 38.05 75.63 202.32
C ARG A 362 39.40 76.32 202.18
N SER A 363 39.58 77.53 202.72
CA SER A 363 40.87 78.25 202.69
C SER A 363 41.20 78.95 204.01
N LYS A 364 42.49 79.29 204.20
CA LYS A 364 43.01 79.97 205.40
C LYS A 364 42.53 81.44 205.49
N GLU A 365 42.26 82.08 204.36
CA GLU A 365 41.70 83.44 204.24
C GLU A 365 40.22 83.49 204.67
N GLU A 366 39.48 82.40 204.44
CA GLU A 366 38.08 82.20 204.86
C GLU A 366 37.97 82.09 206.39
N TYR A 367 39.00 81.57 207.06
CA TYR A 367 39.12 81.50 208.53
C TYR A 367 39.48 82.85 209.16
N GLU A 368 40.38 83.63 208.53
CA GLU A 368 40.81 84.93 209.07
C GLU A 368 39.73 86.02 208.92
N SER A 369 38.99 86.02 207.80
CA SER A 369 37.93 87.02 207.54
C SER A 369 36.76 86.96 208.53
N LEU A 370 36.48 85.78 209.11
CA LEU A 370 35.43 85.58 210.11
C LEU A 370 35.93 85.76 211.56
N LYS A 371 37.24 85.67 211.81
CA LYS A 371 37.86 85.86 213.12
C LYS A 371 37.94 87.34 213.54
N HIS A 372 38.00 88.26 212.56
CA HIS A 372 38.04 89.71 212.82
C HIS A 372 36.68 90.33 213.18
N LEU A 373 35.57 89.61 213.05
CA LEU A 373 34.21 90.09 213.36
C LEU A 373 33.77 89.93 214.84
N THR A 374 34.60 89.32 215.70
CA THR A 374 34.28 89.09 217.13
C THR A 374 35.19 89.84 218.10
N HIS A 375 36.10 90.71 217.62
CA HIS A 375 36.94 91.58 218.47
C HIS A 375 36.58 93.06 218.40
N GLU A 376 35.46 93.41 217.75
CA GLU A 376 34.80 94.70 217.93
C GLU A 376 33.31 94.48 218.25
N ASN A 377 33.06 94.41 219.57
CA ASN A 377 31.81 94.39 220.34
C ASN A 377 31.00 93.09 220.47
#